data_AF-A0AAD4CEH4-F1
#
_entry.id   AF-A0AAD4CEH4-F1
#
_cell.length_a   1.000
_cell.length_b   1.000
_cell.length_c   1.000
_cell.angle_alpha   90.00
_cell.angle_beta   90.00
_cell.angle_gamma   90.00
#
_symmetry.space_group_name_H-M   'P 1'
#
loop_
_entity.id
_entity.type
_entity.pdbx_description
1 polymer ?
#
loop_
_entity_poly.entity_id
_entity_poly.type
_entity_poly.pdbx_seq_one_letter_code
_entity_poly.pdbx_strand_id
1 'polypeptide(L)'
;MAPNEKECHGFNGSVINGLSRKPDTARSAFGGIALEELLKDKSIASQPPHDVIRSRLPLDKTDNYWWDTTSVVLSKLMIQAGYPLPLQYQTLAYFYDIVLQGWGPIPLQTDGQPGGRPWKATMLEDGSPFEPSFNLKTTGTIETVVRFTIEASDIGSGTAEDPLNQKAVHDLVMRCAAADPDFDLTVYNYIRSALMLDDHEALRLKHEFPDCNAPQMFFAFDFERTGKILGKCVPFLNWKSKQLGITQKELAIRVISGVPEVGPLFSDALAALDKFMVSFPADLGGEPSPESLNFDVVPPGKNSRFKIYIRPFKTSFNSVKYFYTLGGMLSDDVTLKGVELLRTFYEVLFDIKDGEEDKELTAYNPGWGSVLFNCAFKPGAPLPVPQFYITIWKFMSSDRDIIERMTEFWRRIGWNQQADRYPEDWQQTFPWLDGAGWGNMDVLSLANKGDESGVYQSVYYSPMVHIAAEKLGYLEKAPSLLNLTSIAGVIMSINPVTIIASMFILQAKIVRRMHEMAINLQKPNRPGFLGDEQEVIGN
;
A
#
# COMPACT_ATOMS: atom_id res chain seq x y z
N MET A 1 38.88 -25.87 -37.33
CA MET A 1 38.38 -25.09 -38.47
C MET A 1 37.23 -24.24 -37.96
N ALA A 2 37.40 -22.92 -37.98
CA ALA A 2 36.32 -21.94 -37.78
C ALA A 2 35.32 -21.99 -38.95
N PRO A 3 34.12 -21.42 -38.78
CA PRO A 3 33.83 -20.12 -39.44
C PRO A 3 32.95 -19.21 -38.56
N ASN A 4 33.34 -17.97 -38.28
CA ASN A 4 33.26 -16.72 -39.06
C ASN A 4 32.25 -15.75 -38.43
N GLU A 5 32.81 -14.72 -37.81
CA GLU A 5 32.20 -13.46 -37.47
C GLU A 5 31.71 -12.74 -38.73
N LYS A 6 30.54 -12.10 -38.63
CA LYS A 6 30.22 -10.89 -39.38
C LYS A 6 29.73 -9.84 -38.41
N GLU A 7 30.57 -8.85 -38.19
CA GLU A 7 30.23 -7.57 -37.60
C GLU A 7 29.20 -6.84 -38.46
N CYS A 8 28.27 -6.16 -37.80
CA CYS A 8 27.59 -5.00 -38.37
C CYS A 8 27.38 -3.97 -37.25
N HIS A 9 28.26 -2.96 -37.20
CA HIS A 9 27.98 -1.64 -36.63
C HIS A 9 26.72 -1.06 -37.31
N GLY A 10 25.82 -0.27 -36.73
CA GLY A 10 25.73 0.44 -35.47
C GLY A 10 24.79 1.62 -35.74
N PHE A 11 23.67 1.75 -35.02
CA PHE A 11 22.88 2.98 -34.98
C PHE A 11 22.36 3.19 -33.56
N ASN A 12 22.81 4.29 -32.97
CA ASN A 12 22.51 4.75 -31.62
C ASN A 12 21.01 4.98 -31.42
N GLY A 13 20.46 4.32 -30.39
CA GLY A 13 19.21 4.68 -29.75
C GLY A 13 19.33 4.33 -28.27
N SER A 14 19.45 5.34 -27.42
CA SER A 14 19.51 5.19 -25.96
C SER A 14 18.19 4.62 -25.44
N VAL A 15 18.18 3.33 -25.11
CA VAL A 15 17.05 2.67 -24.43
C VAL A 15 17.45 2.45 -22.97
N ILE A 16 16.86 3.30 -22.13
CA ILE A 16 16.42 3.08 -20.74
C ILE A 16 16.99 1.81 -20.08
N ASN A 17 18.00 1.99 -19.23
CA ASN A 17 18.40 1.02 -18.22
C ASN A 17 17.29 0.87 -17.16
N GLY A 18 16.25 0.10 -17.49
CA GLY A 18 15.29 -0.46 -16.55
C GLY A 18 15.59 -1.95 -16.41
N LEU A 19 16.56 -2.30 -15.56
CA LEU A 19 16.86 -3.71 -15.29
C LEU A 19 15.64 -4.37 -14.61
N SER A 20 15.13 -5.38 -15.31
CA SER A 20 14.13 -6.34 -14.86
C SER A 20 14.46 -6.87 -13.46
N ARG A 21 13.54 -6.70 -12.50
CA ARG A 21 13.51 -7.51 -11.27
C ARG A 21 12.50 -8.62 -11.47
N LYS A 22 13.00 -9.82 -11.78
CA LYS A 22 12.31 -11.04 -11.37
C LYS A 22 12.54 -11.24 -9.87
N PRO A 23 11.63 -11.90 -9.14
CA PRO A 23 11.79 -12.18 -7.72
C PRO A 23 12.95 -13.17 -7.53
N ASP A 24 14.17 -12.66 -7.41
CA ASP A 24 15.32 -13.46 -6.98
C ASP A 24 15.15 -13.83 -5.50
N THR A 25 15.78 -14.95 -5.12
CA THR A 25 15.84 -15.51 -3.76
C THR A 25 16.20 -14.46 -2.71
N ALA A 26 15.73 -14.66 -1.46
CA ALA A 26 16.12 -13.84 -0.32
C ALA A 26 17.62 -13.52 -0.32
N ARG A 27 17.98 -12.24 -0.14
CA ARG A 27 19.39 -11.89 0.08
C ARG A 27 19.78 -12.44 1.45
N SER A 28 21.05 -12.80 1.63
CA SER A 28 21.58 -13.30 2.91
C SER A 28 22.75 -12.44 3.36
N ALA A 29 22.66 -11.12 3.13
CA ALA A 29 23.78 -10.23 3.39
C ALA A 29 24.04 -10.08 4.90
N PHE A 30 23.00 -10.23 5.73
CA PHE A 30 23.10 -10.12 7.18
C PHE A 30 22.66 -11.39 7.92
N GLY A 31 22.97 -12.57 7.36
CA GLY A 31 22.84 -13.83 8.10
C GLY A 31 23.52 -13.76 9.48
N GLY A 32 23.05 -14.54 10.46
CA GLY A 32 23.30 -14.33 11.90
C GLY A 32 24.73 -13.95 12.32
N ILE A 33 25.76 -14.55 11.72
CA ILE A 33 27.17 -14.24 12.02
C ILE A 33 27.55 -12.80 11.63
N ALA A 34 27.13 -12.33 10.45
CA ALA A 34 27.46 -11.00 9.96
C ALA A 34 26.79 -9.90 10.81
N LEU A 35 25.57 -10.14 11.29
CA LEU A 35 24.87 -9.24 12.20
C LEU A 35 25.54 -9.19 13.59
N GLU A 36 25.95 -10.35 14.13
CA GLU A 36 26.68 -10.40 15.41
C GLU A 36 28.04 -9.71 15.35
N GLU A 37 28.78 -9.84 14.25
CA GLU A 37 30.04 -9.14 14.02
C GLU A 37 29.83 -7.62 13.94
N LEU A 38 28.78 -7.19 13.22
CA LEU A 38 28.41 -5.78 13.15
C LEU A 38 28.13 -5.23 14.56
N LEU A 39 27.30 -5.91 15.36
CA LEU A 39 26.94 -5.46 16.71
C LEU A 39 28.14 -5.40 17.70
N LYS A 40 29.26 -6.06 17.40
CA LYS A 40 30.51 -5.96 18.19
C LYS A 40 31.33 -4.72 17.85
N ASP A 41 31.12 -4.09 16.70
CA ASP A 41 31.81 -2.88 16.28
C ASP A 41 31.31 -1.66 17.07
N LYS A 42 32.08 -1.24 18.08
CA LYS A 42 31.72 -0.09 18.94
C LYS A 42 31.60 1.23 18.18
N SER A 43 32.17 1.35 16.98
CA SER A 43 32.13 2.59 16.18
C SER A 43 30.76 2.87 15.55
N ILE A 44 29.87 1.87 15.51
CA ILE A 44 28.53 2.01 14.91
C ILE A 44 27.51 2.59 15.89
N ALA A 45 27.79 2.54 17.20
CA ALA A 45 26.83 2.98 18.23
C ALA A 45 26.54 4.49 18.19
N SER A 46 27.43 5.28 17.58
CA SER A 46 27.28 6.73 17.40
C SER A 46 26.64 7.13 16.06
N GLN A 47 26.30 6.16 15.20
CA GLN A 47 25.73 6.40 13.88
C GLN A 47 24.30 5.83 13.80
N PRO A 48 23.41 6.44 13.01
CA PRO A 48 22.09 5.86 12.76
C PRO A 48 22.22 4.47 12.11
N PRO A 49 21.50 3.43 12.58
CA PRO A 49 21.65 2.07 12.05
C PRO A 49 21.40 1.95 10.54
N HIS A 50 20.50 2.78 10.00
CA HIS A 50 20.23 2.79 8.56
C HIS A 50 21.42 3.30 7.73
N ASP A 51 22.19 4.27 8.23
CA ASP A 51 23.40 4.76 7.55
C ASP A 51 24.52 3.73 7.60
N VAL A 52 24.67 3.06 8.74
CA VAL A 52 25.65 1.99 8.91
C VAL A 52 25.36 0.86 7.94
N ILE A 53 24.12 0.36 7.88
CA ILE A 53 23.76 -0.71 6.94
C ILE A 53 23.96 -0.27 5.48
N ARG A 54 23.50 0.94 5.12
CA ARG A 54 23.69 1.51 3.79
C ARG A 54 25.16 1.53 3.37
N SER A 55 26.07 1.91 4.27
CA SER A 55 27.51 1.98 3.98
C SER A 55 28.15 0.61 3.67
N ARG A 56 27.46 -0.50 3.99
CA ARG A 56 27.98 -1.86 3.88
C ARG A 56 27.36 -2.65 2.72
N LEU A 57 26.34 -2.12 2.05
CA LEU A 57 25.59 -2.85 1.04
C LEU A 57 25.60 -2.18 -0.35
N PRO A 58 25.65 -2.97 -1.42
CA PRO A 58 25.40 -2.44 -2.75
C PRO A 58 23.89 -2.15 -2.91
N LEU A 59 23.56 -0.89 -3.16
CA LEU A 59 22.20 -0.46 -3.50
C LEU A 59 22.23 0.17 -4.90
N ASP A 60 21.42 -0.35 -5.82
CA ASP A 60 21.16 0.33 -7.09
C ASP A 60 20.29 1.59 -6.88
N LYS A 61 19.94 2.32 -7.95
CA LYS A 61 19.12 3.53 -7.83
C LYS A 61 17.74 3.26 -7.19
N THR A 62 17.12 2.13 -7.54
CA THR A 62 15.79 1.73 -7.05
C THR A 62 15.84 1.29 -5.60
N ASP A 63 16.84 0.49 -5.23
CA ASP A 63 17.08 0.09 -3.84
C ASP A 63 17.43 1.28 -2.96
N ASN A 64 18.22 2.24 -3.44
CA ASN A 64 18.52 3.45 -2.69
C ASN A 64 17.25 4.27 -2.43
N TYR A 65 16.41 4.43 -3.43
CA TYR A 65 15.13 5.11 -3.29
C TYR A 65 14.24 4.44 -2.24
N TRP A 66 14.04 3.13 -2.34
CA TRP A 66 13.22 2.41 -1.38
C TRP A 66 13.84 2.40 0.01
N TRP A 67 15.16 2.26 0.13
CA TRP A 67 15.85 2.38 1.41
C TRP A 67 15.58 3.73 2.09
N ASP A 68 15.69 4.84 1.35
CA ASP A 68 15.46 6.18 1.89
C ASP A 68 14.02 6.44 2.29
N THR A 69 13.07 5.94 1.51
CA THR A 69 11.65 6.22 1.71
C THR A 69 10.95 5.23 2.63
N THR A 70 11.60 4.10 2.95
CA THR A 70 11.02 3.05 3.79
C THR A 70 11.92 2.68 4.97
N SER A 71 13.12 2.15 4.74
CA SER A 71 14.01 1.65 5.79
C SER A 71 14.49 2.76 6.73
N VAL A 72 14.81 3.95 6.20
CA VAL A 72 15.18 5.12 7.01
C VAL A 72 13.99 5.55 7.89
N VAL A 73 12.78 5.55 7.34
CA VAL A 73 11.54 5.87 8.08
C VAL A 73 11.34 4.86 9.22
N LEU A 74 11.43 3.55 8.95
CA LEU A 74 11.34 2.51 9.96
C LEU A 74 12.42 2.67 11.04
N SER A 75 13.67 2.92 10.65
CA SER A 75 14.78 3.12 11.59
C SER A 75 14.50 4.28 12.55
N LYS A 76 14.02 5.41 12.04
CA LYS A 76 13.69 6.58 12.87
C LYS A 76 12.53 6.30 13.82
N LEU A 77 11.48 5.65 13.34
CA LEU A 77 10.36 5.22 14.20
C LEU A 77 10.85 4.26 15.31
N MET A 78 11.73 3.31 15.00
CA MET A 78 12.28 2.40 16.01
C MET A 78 13.16 3.11 17.05
N ILE A 79 13.95 4.10 16.64
CA ILE A 79 14.73 4.96 17.54
C ILE A 79 13.78 5.73 18.47
N GLN A 80 12.71 6.31 17.92
CA GLN A 80 11.72 7.08 18.69
C GLN A 80 10.96 6.20 19.68
N ALA A 81 10.62 4.96 19.30
CA ALA A 81 10.07 3.96 20.21
C ALA A 81 11.08 3.43 21.25
N GLY A 82 12.37 3.75 21.15
CA GLY A 82 13.38 3.24 22.08
C GLY A 82 13.58 1.73 21.94
N TYR A 83 13.57 1.20 20.72
CA TYR A 83 13.98 -0.19 20.48
C TYR A 83 15.47 -0.37 20.85
N PRO A 84 15.85 -1.49 21.49
CA PRO A 84 17.25 -1.84 21.68
C PRO A 84 18.01 -1.87 20.35
N LEU A 85 19.25 -1.37 20.33
CA LEU A 85 20.09 -1.29 19.13
C LEU A 85 20.17 -2.63 18.36
N PRO A 86 20.32 -3.81 19.00
CA PRO A 86 20.29 -5.09 18.29
C PRO A 86 19.00 -5.33 17.50
N LEU A 87 17.84 -4.97 18.04
CA LEU A 87 16.56 -5.14 17.35
C LEU A 87 16.41 -4.19 16.16
N GLN A 88 16.97 -2.99 16.25
CA GLN A 88 17.00 -2.04 15.13
C GLN A 88 17.79 -2.63 13.96
N TYR A 89 18.99 -3.16 14.21
CA TYR A 89 19.78 -3.80 13.16
C TYR A 89 19.14 -5.09 12.64
N GLN A 90 18.60 -5.94 13.50
CA GLN A 90 17.88 -7.16 13.10
C GLN A 90 16.73 -6.83 12.15
N THR A 91 15.94 -5.80 12.48
CA THR A 91 14.80 -5.36 11.67
C THR A 91 15.24 -4.83 10.31
N LEU A 92 16.26 -3.98 10.29
CA LEU A 92 16.76 -3.40 9.03
C LEU A 92 17.46 -4.44 8.14
N ALA A 93 18.16 -5.41 8.75
CA ALA A 93 18.72 -6.57 8.06
C ALA A 93 17.61 -7.40 7.39
N TYR A 94 16.57 -7.78 8.15
CA TYR A 94 15.41 -8.49 7.62
C TYR A 94 14.74 -7.72 6.48
N PHE A 95 14.61 -6.39 6.64
CA PHE A 95 14.03 -5.54 5.61
C PHE A 95 14.82 -5.58 4.30
N TYR A 96 16.14 -5.46 4.37
CA TYR A 96 17.01 -5.55 3.19
C TYR A 96 16.93 -6.93 2.53
N ASP A 97 17.01 -7.98 3.33
CA ASP A 97 17.15 -9.35 2.85
C ASP A 97 15.85 -9.93 2.27
N ILE A 98 14.70 -9.55 2.83
CA ILE A 98 13.39 -10.18 2.55
C ILE A 98 12.38 -9.23 1.88
N VAL A 99 12.33 -7.98 2.35
CA VAL A 99 11.22 -7.05 2.02
C VAL A 99 11.57 -6.14 0.85
N LEU A 100 12.82 -5.68 0.74
CA LEU A 100 13.24 -4.64 -0.20
C LEU A 100 12.90 -4.98 -1.66
N GLN A 101 12.89 -6.27 -2.02
CA GLN A 101 12.55 -6.72 -3.37
C GLN A 101 11.05 -6.63 -3.68
N GLY A 102 10.19 -6.52 -2.65
CA GLY A 102 8.73 -6.44 -2.79
C GLY A 102 8.18 -5.08 -3.18
N TRP A 103 8.99 -4.01 -3.14
CA TRP A 103 8.50 -2.65 -3.42
C TRP A 103 8.32 -2.33 -4.90
N GLY A 104 8.89 -3.14 -5.79
CA GLY A 104 8.79 -2.92 -7.23
C GLY A 104 9.59 -1.69 -7.72
N PRO A 105 9.24 -1.13 -8.89
CA PRO A 105 9.95 0.01 -9.46
C PRO A 105 9.66 1.32 -8.70
N ILE A 106 10.54 2.33 -8.86
CA ILE A 106 10.29 3.68 -8.31
C ILE A 106 8.95 4.21 -8.85
N PRO A 107 7.99 4.63 -7.99
CA PRO A 107 6.69 5.10 -8.42
C PRO A 107 6.77 6.32 -9.34
N LEU A 108 5.98 6.31 -10.41
CA LEU A 108 5.86 7.42 -11.36
C LEU A 108 4.43 7.97 -11.32
N GLN A 109 4.27 9.28 -11.55
CA GLN A 109 2.94 9.90 -11.62
C GLN A 109 2.06 9.33 -12.75
N THR A 110 2.67 8.69 -13.74
CA THR A 110 1.99 8.04 -14.86
C THR A 110 1.53 6.61 -14.55
N ASP A 111 1.86 6.06 -13.39
CA ASP A 111 1.41 4.73 -13.00
C ASP A 111 -0.12 4.66 -12.90
N GLY A 112 -0.70 3.57 -13.40
CA GLY A 112 -2.15 3.38 -13.52
C GLY A 112 -2.81 4.24 -14.61
N GLN A 113 -2.05 5.08 -15.33
CA GLN A 113 -2.57 5.93 -16.41
C GLN A 113 -2.35 5.31 -17.80
N PRO A 114 -3.16 5.68 -18.81
CA PRO A 114 -2.92 5.25 -20.19
C PRO A 114 -1.51 5.58 -20.67
N GLY A 115 -0.77 4.55 -21.12
CA GLY A 115 0.62 4.69 -21.59
C GLY A 115 1.69 4.65 -20.49
N GLY A 116 1.31 4.59 -19.22
CA GLY A 116 2.20 4.30 -18.09
C GLY A 116 2.25 2.82 -17.74
N ARG A 117 2.85 2.49 -16.58
CA ARG A 117 2.76 1.13 -16.03
C ARG A 117 1.32 0.89 -15.57
N PRO A 118 0.81 -0.34 -15.72
CA PRO A 118 -0.61 -0.60 -15.47
C PRO A 118 -0.99 -0.59 -13.98
N TRP A 119 -0.03 -0.80 -13.07
CA TRP A 119 -0.30 -0.78 -11.63
C TRP A 119 0.13 0.53 -10.99
N LYS A 120 -0.82 1.22 -10.35
CA LYS A 120 -0.57 2.21 -9.30
C LYS A 120 -0.92 1.53 -7.98
N ALA A 121 -0.05 1.59 -6.97
CA ALA A 121 -0.39 1.10 -5.65
C ALA A 121 -1.68 1.78 -5.14
N THR A 122 -2.53 0.98 -4.50
CA THR A 122 -3.90 1.30 -4.11
C THR A 122 -4.05 1.53 -2.60
N MET A 123 -3.04 1.17 -1.81
CA MET A 123 -3.03 1.29 -0.35
C MET A 123 -3.25 2.71 0.14
N LEU A 124 -2.51 3.67 -0.43
CA LEU A 124 -2.52 5.08 -0.01
C LEU A 124 -2.92 5.96 -1.19
N GLU A 125 -3.62 7.07 -0.91
CA GLU A 125 -4.17 7.98 -1.93
C GLU A 125 -3.09 8.49 -2.91
N ASP A 126 -1.89 8.78 -2.38
CA ASP A 126 -0.76 9.27 -3.14
C ASP A 126 -0.07 8.18 -4.00
N GLY A 127 -0.49 6.91 -3.88
CA GLY A 127 0.14 5.78 -4.57
C GLY A 127 1.37 5.23 -3.85
N SER A 128 1.56 5.56 -2.57
CA SER A 128 2.57 4.91 -1.74
C SER A 128 2.21 3.44 -1.47
N PRO A 129 3.10 2.47 -1.75
CA PRO A 129 2.87 1.06 -1.41
C PRO A 129 3.29 0.72 0.02
N PHE A 130 3.76 1.69 0.81
CA PHE A 130 4.33 1.54 2.13
C PHE A 130 3.57 2.40 3.14
N GLU A 131 2.96 1.77 4.14
CA GLU A 131 2.28 2.44 5.24
C GLU A 131 2.94 2.07 6.57
N PRO A 132 3.96 2.81 7.04
CA PRO A 132 4.50 2.62 8.37
C PRO A 132 3.50 3.08 9.41
N SER A 133 3.51 2.40 10.55
CA SER A 133 2.69 2.81 11.68
C SER A 133 3.38 2.62 13.01
N PHE A 134 2.94 3.42 13.96
CA PHE A 134 3.45 3.48 15.32
C PHE A 134 2.29 3.20 16.28
N ASN A 135 2.39 2.11 17.04
CA ASN A 135 1.32 1.69 17.94
C ASN A 135 1.60 2.03 19.41
N LEU A 136 1.05 3.16 19.85
CA LEU A 136 1.12 3.67 21.21
C LEU A 136 0.21 2.87 22.15
N LYS A 137 0.72 2.54 23.33
CA LYS A 137 -0.01 1.86 24.41
C LYS A 137 0.25 2.54 25.75
N THR A 138 -0.65 2.32 26.71
CA THR A 138 -0.54 2.71 28.13
C THR A 138 -0.19 4.19 28.37
N THR A 139 1.09 4.55 28.29
CA THR A 139 1.63 5.91 28.51
C THR A 139 2.16 6.58 27.24
N GLY A 140 2.10 5.90 26.09
CA GLY A 140 2.55 6.44 24.80
C GLY A 140 4.06 6.45 24.59
N THR A 141 4.85 5.68 25.35
CA THR A 141 6.33 5.76 25.31
C THR A 141 7.03 4.41 25.03
N ILE A 142 7.34 3.63 26.07
CA ILE A 142 8.27 2.48 26.01
C ILE A 142 7.63 1.15 25.56
N GLU A 143 6.33 1.12 25.34
CA GLU A 143 5.60 -0.09 24.91
C GLU A 143 5.20 -0.05 23.44
N THR A 144 5.65 0.99 22.72
CA THR A 144 5.24 1.20 21.35
C THR A 144 5.83 0.14 20.42
N VAL A 145 4.99 -0.38 19.54
CA VAL A 145 5.39 -1.32 18.49
C VAL A 145 5.40 -0.61 17.13
N VAL A 146 6.54 -0.66 16.43
CA VAL A 146 6.66 -0.23 15.03
C VAL A 146 6.12 -1.33 14.13
N ARG A 147 5.33 -0.92 13.14
CA ARG A 147 4.74 -1.81 12.14
C ARG A 147 4.84 -1.16 10.77
N PHE A 148 4.59 -1.95 9.73
CA PHE A 148 4.19 -1.38 8.46
C PHE A 148 3.33 -2.35 7.68
N THR A 149 2.56 -1.80 6.74
CA THR A 149 1.87 -2.53 5.69
C THR A 149 2.58 -2.27 4.35
N ILE A 150 2.69 -3.31 3.52
CA ILE A 150 3.19 -3.27 2.15
C ILE A 150 2.13 -3.78 1.18
N GLU A 151 1.93 -3.02 0.10
CA GLU A 151 1.35 -3.50 -1.14
C GLU A 151 2.49 -3.90 -2.08
N ALA A 152 2.86 -5.17 -2.02
CA ALA A 152 3.97 -5.66 -2.83
C ALA A 152 3.60 -5.59 -4.31
N SER A 153 4.53 -5.16 -5.15
CA SER A 153 4.33 -5.09 -6.60
C SER A 153 5.63 -5.34 -7.36
N ASP A 154 5.51 -5.69 -8.64
CA ASP A 154 6.62 -5.85 -9.56
C ASP A 154 6.24 -5.35 -10.96
N ILE A 155 7.04 -5.71 -11.97
CA ILE A 155 6.80 -5.29 -13.36
C ILE A 155 5.60 -6.00 -14.02
N GLY A 156 5.19 -7.15 -13.48
CA GLY A 156 4.04 -7.92 -13.92
C GLY A 156 2.72 -7.44 -13.31
N SER A 157 2.76 -6.74 -12.17
CA SER A 157 1.57 -6.18 -11.51
C SER A 157 0.70 -5.37 -12.46
N GLY A 158 -0.59 -5.68 -12.51
CA GLY A 158 -1.59 -5.04 -13.35
C GLY A 158 -1.59 -5.45 -14.83
N THR A 159 -0.57 -6.18 -15.29
CA THR A 159 -0.47 -6.72 -16.66
C THR A 159 -1.35 -7.96 -16.84
N ALA A 160 -1.34 -8.58 -18.03
CA ALA A 160 -1.99 -9.86 -18.25
C ALA A 160 -1.35 -11.02 -17.43
N GLU A 161 -0.09 -10.86 -16.99
CA GLU A 161 0.60 -11.86 -16.17
C GLU A 161 0.28 -11.75 -14.68
N ASP A 162 -0.20 -10.61 -14.18
CA ASP A 162 -0.70 -10.48 -12.80
C ASP A 162 -1.78 -9.38 -12.73
N PRO A 163 -3.00 -9.63 -13.25
CA PRO A 163 -3.98 -8.57 -13.47
C PRO A 163 -4.42 -7.84 -12.21
N LEU A 164 -4.42 -8.53 -11.07
CA LEU A 164 -4.88 -8.03 -9.77
C LEU A 164 -3.76 -7.88 -8.74
N ASN A 165 -2.49 -7.96 -9.17
CA ASN A 165 -1.32 -7.83 -8.30
C ASN A 165 -1.32 -8.82 -7.11
N GLN A 166 -1.63 -10.09 -7.40
CA GLN A 166 -1.74 -11.15 -6.38
C GLN A 166 -0.47 -12.01 -6.28
N LYS A 167 0.42 -11.96 -7.27
CA LYS A 167 1.65 -12.78 -7.31
C LYS A 167 2.78 -12.12 -6.52
N ALA A 168 2.96 -10.81 -6.63
CA ALA A 168 4.03 -10.10 -5.91
C ALA A 168 3.93 -10.27 -4.37
N VAL A 169 2.73 -10.16 -3.81
CA VAL A 169 2.49 -10.40 -2.38
C VAL A 169 2.65 -11.86 -2.01
N HIS A 170 2.29 -12.79 -2.90
CA HIS A 170 2.52 -14.22 -2.68
C HIS A 170 4.02 -14.53 -2.56
N ASP A 171 4.83 -14.00 -3.47
CA ASP A 171 6.27 -14.21 -3.46
C ASP A 171 6.92 -13.63 -2.20
N LEU A 172 6.45 -12.48 -1.71
CA LEU A 172 6.92 -11.93 -0.44
C LEU A 172 6.58 -12.84 0.75
N VAL A 173 5.35 -13.36 0.83
CA VAL A 173 4.96 -14.30 1.90
C VAL A 173 5.81 -15.58 1.85
N MET A 174 6.06 -16.12 0.64
CA MET A 174 6.92 -17.30 0.46
C MET A 174 8.37 -17.02 0.90
N ARG A 175 8.92 -15.82 0.60
CA ARG A 175 10.26 -15.42 1.09
C ARG A 175 10.32 -15.36 2.61
N CYS A 176 9.28 -14.83 3.26
CA CYS A 176 9.22 -14.77 4.72
C CYS A 176 9.19 -16.18 5.32
N ALA A 177 8.34 -17.07 4.81
CA ALA A 177 8.26 -18.46 5.28
C ALA A 177 9.52 -19.29 5.01
N ALA A 178 10.25 -18.98 3.94
CA ALA A 178 11.55 -19.60 3.67
C ALA A 178 12.64 -19.13 4.66
N ALA A 179 12.55 -17.89 5.15
CA ALA A 179 13.51 -17.30 6.07
C ALA A 179 13.20 -17.60 7.55
N ASP A 180 11.93 -17.76 7.90
CA ASP A 180 11.45 -17.96 9.27
C ASP A 180 10.32 -19.01 9.32
N PRO A 181 10.56 -20.18 9.94
CA PRO A 181 9.55 -21.23 10.05
C PRO A 181 8.34 -20.86 10.94
N ASP A 182 8.41 -19.76 11.72
CA ASP A 182 7.25 -19.27 12.48
C ASP A 182 6.13 -18.72 11.57
N PHE A 183 6.43 -18.43 10.30
CA PHE A 183 5.43 -18.04 9.29
C PHE A 183 4.70 -19.29 8.77
N ASP A 184 3.75 -19.77 9.56
CA ASP A 184 2.94 -20.93 9.19
C ASP A 184 1.95 -20.59 8.07
N LEU A 185 2.03 -21.34 6.98
CA LEU A 185 1.27 -21.08 5.77
C LEU A 185 -0.10 -21.76 5.74
N THR A 186 -0.55 -22.45 6.79
CA THR A 186 -1.79 -23.24 6.79
C THR A 186 -3.01 -22.37 6.50
N VAL A 187 -3.19 -21.31 7.30
CA VAL A 187 -4.29 -20.36 7.12
C VAL A 187 -4.12 -19.58 5.83
N TYR A 188 -2.89 -19.15 5.52
CA TYR A 188 -2.58 -18.41 4.29
C TYR A 188 -2.99 -19.18 3.02
N ASN A 189 -2.61 -20.46 2.93
CA ASN A 189 -2.92 -21.31 1.77
C ASN A 189 -4.42 -21.51 1.59
N TYR A 190 -5.16 -21.70 2.69
CA TYR A 190 -6.62 -21.76 2.66
C TYR A 190 -7.21 -20.45 2.12
N ILE A 191 -6.84 -19.31 2.69
CA ILE A 191 -7.36 -18.00 2.27
C ILE A 191 -7.02 -17.72 0.81
N ARG A 192 -5.79 -18.06 0.38
CA ARG A 192 -5.37 -17.92 -1.01
C ARG A 192 -6.29 -18.72 -1.95
N SER A 193 -6.58 -19.97 -1.61
CA SER A 193 -7.50 -20.82 -2.38
C SER A 193 -8.94 -20.29 -2.41
N ALA A 194 -9.37 -19.66 -1.32
CA ALA A 194 -10.73 -19.14 -1.17
C ALA A 194 -10.94 -17.80 -1.86
N LEU A 195 -9.91 -16.94 -1.94
CA LEU A 195 -10.05 -15.54 -2.36
C LEU A 195 -9.29 -15.16 -3.63
N MET A 196 -8.16 -15.80 -3.95
CA MET A 196 -7.39 -15.46 -5.16
C MET A 196 -8.03 -16.07 -6.40
N LEU A 197 -7.65 -15.53 -7.56
CA LEU A 197 -8.24 -15.85 -8.86
C LEU A 197 -7.18 -16.39 -9.80
N ASP A 198 -7.55 -17.13 -10.84
CA ASP A 198 -6.65 -17.34 -11.96
C ASP A 198 -6.59 -16.08 -12.84
N ASP A 199 -5.53 -15.94 -13.65
CA ASP A 199 -5.29 -14.73 -14.43
C ASP A 199 -6.37 -14.46 -15.48
N HIS A 200 -6.96 -15.51 -16.06
CA HIS A 200 -8.02 -15.37 -17.06
C HIS A 200 -9.30 -14.80 -16.43
N GLU A 201 -9.70 -15.35 -15.29
CA GLU A 201 -10.84 -14.85 -14.55
C GLU A 201 -10.62 -13.43 -14.01
N ALA A 202 -9.42 -13.15 -13.52
CA ALA A 202 -9.02 -11.82 -13.08
C ALA A 202 -9.15 -10.78 -14.22
N LEU A 203 -8.69 -11.10 -15.43
CA LEU A 203 -8.87 -10.24 -16.61
C LEU A 203 -10.34 -10.05 -16.98
N ARG A 204 -11.13 -11.13 -16.95
CA ARG A 204 -12.57 -11.09 -17.23
C ARG A 204 -13.27 -10.13 -16.26
N LEU A 205 -12.98 -10.22 -14.96
CA LEU A 205 -13.57 -9.36 -13.93
C LEU A 205 -13.13 -7.90 -14.07
N LYS A 206 -11.87 -7.63 -14.40
CA LYS A 206 -11.43 -6.24 -14.68
C LYS A 206 -12.18 -5.63 -15.85
N HIS A 207 -12.49 -6.43 -16.88
CA HIS A 207 -13.27 -5.97 -18.03
C HIS A 207 -14.75 -5.74 -17.66
N GLU A 208 -15.34 -6.63 -16.87
CA GLU A 208 -16.74 -6.52 -16.43
C GLU A 208 -16.96 -5.40 -15.40
N PHE A 209 -15.97 -5.15 -14.55
CA PHE A 209 -16.01 -4.14 -13.48
C PHE A 209 -14.86 -3.14 -13.61
N PRO A 210 -14.82 -2.32 -14.67
CA PRO A 210 -13.72 -1.41 -14.95
C PRO A 210 -13.53 -0.32 -13.89
N ASP A 211 -14.58 -0.01 -13.11
CA ASP A 211 -14.53 0.99 -12.04
C ASP A 211 -14.02 0.41 -10.71
N CYS A 212 -13.77 -0.91 -10.64
CA CYS A 212 -13.24 -1.54 -9.44
C CYS A 212 -11.72 -1.52 -9.45
N ASN A 213 -11.13 -0.77 -8.51
CA ASN A 213 -9.68 -0.68 -8.30
C ASN A 213 -9.27 -1.25 -6.95
N ALA A 214 -10.04 -2.22 -6.43
CA ALA A 214 -9.73 -2.79 -5.14
C ALA A 214 -8.42 -3.58 -5.21
N PRO A 215 -7.52 -3.46 -4.22
CA PRO A 215 -6.41 -4.39 -4.07
C PRO A 215 -6.91 -5.82 -3.90
N GLN A 216 -6.03 -6.79 -4.16
CA GLN A 216 -6.34 -8.18 -3.83
C GLN A 216 -5.89 -8.55 -2.41
N MET A 217 -4.68 -8.15 -2.01
CA MET A 217 -4.14 -8.45 -0.69
C MET A 217 -2.94 -7.56 -0.34
N PHE A 218 -2.93 -7.03 0.88
CA PHE A 218 -1.72 -6.43 1.47
C PHE A 218 -1.06 -7.38 2.46
N PHE A 219 0.19 -7.06 2.82
CA PHE A 219 0.93 -7.78 3.84
C PHE A 219 1.48 -6.81 4.88
N ALA A 220 1.38 -7.13 6.17
CA ALA A 220 1.85 -6.28 7.25
C ALA A 220 2.82 -7.03 8.15
N PHE A 221 3.70 -6.26 8.78
CA PHE A 221 4.69 -6.75 9.73
C PHE A 221 4.55 -6.02 11.06
N ASP A 222 4.53 -6.78 12.15
CA ASP A 222 4.74 -6.26 13.50
C ASP A 222 6.15 -6.64 13.96
N PHE A 223 6.95 -5.64 14.36
CA PHE A 223 8.28 -5.85 14.94
C PHE A 223 8.18 -5.88 16.46
N GLU A 224 7.98 -7.07 17.02
CA GLU A 224 7.82 -7.21 18.47
C GLU A 224 9.11 -6.89 19.22
N ARG A 225 8.98 -6.37 20.45
CA ARG A 225 10.14 -6.09 21.31
C ARG A 225 10.87 -7.34 21.82
N THR A 226 10.28 -8.51 21.60
CA THR A 226 10.91 -9.83 21.81
C THR A 226 11.94 -10.15 20.72
N GLY A 227 11.95 -9.40 19.60
CA GLY A 227 12.71 -9.71 18.40
C GLY A 227 11.95 -10.60 17.40
N LYS A 228 10.73 -11.04 17.73
CA LYS A 228 9.85 -11.75 16.80
C LYS A 228 9.29 -10.80 15.75
N ILE A 229 9.26 -11.26 14.51
CA ILE A 229 8.63 -10.57 13.38
C ILE A 229 7.34 -11.33 13.07
N LEU A 230 6.20 -10.66 13.20
CA LEU A 230 4.90 -11.28 12.93
C LEU A 230 4.35 -10.78 11.59
N GLY A 231 4.12 -11.71 10.65
CA GLY A 231 3.45 -11.42 9.38
C GLY A 231 1.92 -11.45 9.50
N LYS A 232 1.24 -10.55 8.81
CA LYS A 232 -0.23 -10.51 8.73
C LYS A 232 -0.70 -10.24 7.32
N CYS A 233 -1.63 -11.03 6.81
CA CYS A 233 -2.22 -10.80 5.50
C CYS A 233 -3.52 -10.00 5.63
N VAL A 234 -3.76 -9.09 4.68
CA VAL A 234 -4.99 -8.29 4.58
C VAL A 234 -5.65 -8.53 3.22
N PRO A 235 -6.36 -9.66 3.01
CA PRO A 235 -7.03 -9.93 1.75
C PRO A 235 -8.33 -9.13 1.62
N PHE A 236 -8.63 -8.67 0.41
CA PHE A 236 -9.84 -7.92 0.10
C PHE A 236 -10.91 -8.81 -0.50
N LEU A 237 -12.17 -8.43 -0.29
CA LEU A 237 -13.32 -9.27 -0.60
C LEU A 237 -13.94 -8.95 -1.97
N ASN A 238 -13.60 -7.80 -2.55
CA ASN A 238 -14.28 -7.19 -3.70
C ASN A 238 -14.31 -8.10 -4.94
N TRP A 239 -13.16 -8.60 -5.38
CA TRP A 239 -13.07 -9.36 -6.62
C TRP A 239 -13.73 -10.72 -6.52
N LYS A 240 -13.51 -11.42 -5.40
CA LYS A 240 -14.11 -12.73 -5.17
C LYS A 240 -15.63 -12.65 -4.96
N SER A 241 -16.12 -11.60 -4.30
CA SER A 241 -17.56 -11.40 -4.14
C SER A 241 -18.24 -11.14 -5.48
N LYS A 242 -17.59 -10.35 -6.37
CA LYS A 242 -18.03 -10.12 -7.75
C LYS A 242 -18.03 -11.40 -8.58
N GLN A 243 -16.96 -12.20 -8.50
CA GLN A 243 -16.91 -13.51 -9.17
C GLN A 243 -18.10 -14.39 -8.80
N LEU A 244 -18.42 -14.47 -7.51
CA LEU A 244 -19.43 -15.38 -6.99
C LEU A 244 -20.86 -14.82 -7.04
N GLY A 245 -21.02 -13.53 -7.32
CA GLY A 245 -22.33 -12.86 -7.27
C GLY A 245 -22.93 -12.78 -5.86
N ILE A 246 -22.08 -12.72 -4.82
CA ILE A 246 -22.51 -12.63 -3.41
C ILE A 246 -22.02 -11.35 -2.75
N THR A 247 -22.55 -11.02 -1.57
CA THR A 247 -22.10 -9.86 -0.80
C THR A 247 -20.74 -10.09 -0.15
N GLN A 248 -19.97 -9.03 0.11
CA GLN A 248 -18.70 -9.12 0.84
C GLN A 248 -18.91 -9.64 2.27
N LYS A 249 -20.03 -9.29 2.92
CA LYS A 249 -20.43 -9.82 4.23
C LYS A 249 -20.60 -11.34 4.21
N GLU A 250 -21.39 -11.84 3.27
CA GLU A 250 -21.60 -13.28 3.09
C GLU A 250 -20.27 -14.00 2.83
N LEU A 251 -19.43 -13.45 1.94
CA LEU A 251 -18.11 -13.99 1.66
C LEU A 251 -17.20 -14.02 2.91
N ALA A 252 -17.17 -12.94 3.70
CA ALA A 252 -16.36 -12.87 4.92
C ALA A 252 -16.76 -13.95 5.92
N ILE A 253 -18.07 -14.10 6.19
CA ILE A 253 -18.60 -15.12 7.11
C ILE A 253 -18.26 -16.52 6.60
N ARG A 254 -18.49 -16.79 5.31
CA ARG A 254 -18.17 -18.09 4.69
C ARG A 254 -16.69 -18.44 4.81
N VAL A 255 -15.82 -17.49 4.50
CA VAL A 255 -14.37 -17.71 4.50
C VAL A 255 -13.86 -17.97 5.90
N ILE A 256 -14.22 -17.15 6.88
CA ILE A 256 -13.76 -17.31 8.27
C ILE A 256 -14.29 -18.62 8.87
N SER A 257 -15.55 -18.97 8.62
CA SER A 257 -16.15 -20.22 9.12
C SER A 257 -15.47 -21.47 8.58
N GLY A 258 -14.89 -21.40 7.38
CA GLY A 258 -14.21 -22.52 6.73
C GLY A 258 -12.71 -22.63 7.03
N VAL A 259 -12.15 -21.74 7.87
CA VAL A 259 -10.72 -21.79 8.21
C VAL A 259 -10.40 -23.14 8.89
N PRO A 260 -9.35 -23.86 8.45
CA PRO A 260 -8.96 -25.13 9.04
C PRO A 260 -8.78 -25.03 10.56
N GLU A 261 -9.28 -26.03 11.29
CA GLU A 261 -9.16 -26.21 12.75
C GLU A 261 -9.90 -25.20 13.63
N VAL A 262 -9.90 -23.91 13.27
CA VAL A 262 -10.45 -22.84 14.12
C VAL A 262 -11.75 -22.23 13.61
N GLY A 263 -12.14 -22.47 12.35
CA GLY A 263 -13.33 -21.90 11.73
C GLY A 263 -14.62 -22.05 12.57
N PRO A 264 -14.98 -23.27 13.04
CA PRO A 264 -16.15 -23.49 13.89
C PRO A 264 -16.10 -22.71 15.21
N LEU A 265 -14.92 -22.37 15.73
CA LEU A 265 -14.76 -21.65 16.98
C LEU A 265 -15.12 -20.16 16.84
N PHE A 266 -15.37 -19.66 15.62
CA PHE A 266 -15.80 -18.27 15.38
C PHE A 266 -17.32 -18.13 15.19
N SER A 267 -18.10 -19.23 15.24
CA SER A 267 -19.52 -19.25 14.88
C SER A 267 -20.36 -18.21 15.61
N ASP A 268 -20.20 -18.12 16.93
CA ASP A 268 -21.05 -17.29 17.79
C ASP A 268 -20.78 -15.80 17.54
N ALA A 269 -19.50 -15.42 17.48
CA ALA A 269 -19.10 -14.06 17.15
C ALA A 269 -19.51 -13.65 15.72
N LEU A 270 -19.41 -14.56 14.74
CA LEU A 270 -19.85 -14.28 13.36
C LEU A 270 -21.37 -14.08 13.28
N ALA A 271 -22.15 -14.93 13.97
CA ALA A 271 -23.61 -14.79 14.05
C ALA A 271 -24.02 -13.49 14.76
N ALA A 272 -23.31 -13.12 15.82
CA ALA A 272 -23.53 -11.86 16.52
C ALA A 272 -23.23 -10.64 15.63
N LEU A 273 -22.12 -10.68 14.87
CA LEU A 273 -21.78 -9.61 13.93
C LEU A 273 -22.85 -9.49 12.82
N ASP A 274 -23.26 -10.60 12.21
CA ASP A 274 -24.27 -10.57 11.14
C ASP A 274 -25.59 -9.97 11.64
N LYS A 275 -26.06 -10.43 12.80
CA LYS A 275 -27.26 -9.89 13.45
C LYS A 275 -27.14 -8.39 13.69
N PHE A 276 -26.00 -7.94 14.23
CA PHE A 276 -25.73 -6.52 14.46
C PHE A 276 -25.80 -5.71 13.18
N MET A 277 -25.10 -6.14 12.12
CA MET A 277 -25.03 -5.41 10.85
C MET A 277 -26.40 -5.26 10.20
N VAL A 278 -27.20 -6.34 10.17
CA VAL A 278 -28.57 -6.30 9.63
C VAL A 278 -29.48 -5.38 10.45
N SER A 279 -29.24 -5.28 11.76
CA SER A 279 -30.01 -4.42 12.66
C SER A 279 -29.54 -2.96 12.71
N PHE A 280 -28.50 -2.59 11.94
CA PHE A 280 -27.91 -1.26 12.02
C PHE A 280 -28.95 -0.18 11.59
N PRO A 281 -29.26 0.82 12.43
CA PRO A 281 -30.34 1.76 12.18
C PRO A 281 -30.15 2.59 10.90
N ALA A 282 -31.25 2.78 10.15
CA ALA A 282 -31.22 3.52 8.89
C ALA A 282 -30.81 5.00 9.07
N ASP A 283 -31.22 5.62 10.17
CA ASP A 283 -30.82 6.98 10.57
C ASP A 283 -29.34 7.09 10.95
N LEU A 284 -28.69 5.98 11.31
CA LEU A 284 -27.23 5.90 11.50
C LEU A 284 -26.48 5.44 10.24
N GLY A 285 -27.18 5.26 9.11
CA GLY A 285 -26.58 4.92 7.81
C GLY A 285 -26.94 3.54 7.28
N GLY A 286 -27.66 2.72 8.05
CA GLY A 286 -28.05 1.36 7.65
C GLY A 286 -26.90 0.35 7.71
N GLU A 287 -27.13 -0.82 7.12
CA GLU A 287 -26.20 -1.96 7.17
C GLU A 287 -24.80 -1.59 6.63
N PRO A 288 -23.73 -1.65 7.45
CA PRO A 288 -22.40 -1.24 7.04
C PRO A 288 -21.73 -2.28 6.12
N SER A 289 -20.68 -1.88 5.38
CA SER A 289 -20.06 -2.72 4.34
C SER A 289 -18.69 -3.28 4.75
N PRO A 290 -18.49 -4.61 4.77
CA PRO A 290 -17.17 -5.22 4.89
C PRO A 290 -16.33 -4.99 3.64
N GLU A 291 -15.03 -4.73 3.81
CA GLU A 291 -14.11 -4.52 2.68
C GLU A 291 -13.00 -5.58 2.61
N SER A 292 -12.42 -5.92 3.76
CA SER A 292 -11.23 -6.77 3.83
C SER A 292 -11.19 -7.57 5.13
N LEU A 293 -10.33 -8.57 5.16
CA LEU A 293 -10.03 -9.36 6.34
C LEU A 293 -8.61 -9.03 6.81
N ASN A 294 -8.26 -9.44 8.03
CA ASN A 294 -6.85 -9.56 8.45
C ASN A 294 -6.67 -10.81 9.30
N PHE A 295 -5.55 -11.49 9.11
CA PHE A 295 -5.16 -12.63 9.92
C PHE A 295 -3.63 -12.70 10.06
N ASP A 296 -3.19 -13.26 11.18
CA ASP A 296 -1.78 -13.48 11.48
C ASP A 296 -1.30 -14.77 10.77
N VAL A 297 -0.10 -14.75 10.18
CA VAL A 297 0.51 -15.91 9.48
C VAL A 297 1.20 -16.80 10.51
N VAL A 298 0.39 -17.48 11.32
CA VAL A 298 0.81 -18.31 12.45
C VAL A 298 0.02 -19.62 12.46
N PRO A 299 0.50 -20.67 13.18
CA PRO A 299 -0.22 -21.92 13.25
C PRO A 299 -1.66 -21.73 13.72
N PRO A 300 -2.65 -22.40 13.11
CA PRO A 300 -4.02 -22.33 13.56
C PRO A 300 -4.14 -22.87 15.00
N GLY A 301 -4.94 -22.20 15.82
CA GLY A 301 -5.17 -22.62 17.20
C GLY A 301 -5.76 -21.51 18.07
N LYS A 302 -5.60 -21.63 19.39
CA LYS A 302 -6.15 -20.67 20.37
C LYS A 302 -5.67 -19.22 20.18
N ASN A 303 -4.51 -19.04 19.56
CA ASN A 303 -3.91 -17.72 19.30
C ASN A 303 -4.32 -17.15 17.93
N SER A 304 -5.04 -17.92 17.10
CA SER A 304 -5.55 -17.41 15.84
C SER A 304 -6.46 -16.22 16.07
N ARG A 305 -6.32 -15.21 15.22
CA ARG A 305 -7.17 -14.03 15.24
C ARG A 305 -7.50 -13.64 13.81
N PHE A 306 -8.79 -13.48 13.57
CA PHE A 306 -9.29 -12.85 12.35
C PHE A 306 -9.81 -11.47 12.67
N LYS A 307 -9.75 -10.57 11.71
CA LYS A 307 -10.47 -9.30 11.74
C LYS A 307 -11.26 -9.14 10.47
N ILE A 308 -12.43 -8.53 10.58
CA ILE A 308 -13.19 -8.02 9.43
C ILE A 308 -13.12 -6.49 9.52
N TYR A 309 -12.68 -5.84 8.44
CA TYR A 309 -12.72 -4.39 8.30
C TYR A 309 -14.03 -3.97 7.65
N ILE A 310 -14.76 -3.07 8.31
CA ILE A 310 -16.16 -2.74 8.02
C ILE A 310 -16.32 -1.23 8.03
N ARG A 311 -16.87 -0.67 6.95
CA ARG A 311 -17.16 0.75 6.80
C ARG A 311 -18.61 1.07 7.16
N PRO A 312 -18.86 1.89 8.20
CA PRO A 312 -20.14 2.56 8.33
C PRO A 312 -20.28 3.65 7.25
N PHE A 313 -21.52 3.99 6.91
CA PHE A 313 -21.81 5.06 5.93
C PHE A 313 -21.82 6.46 6.55
N LYS A 314 -21.97 6.55 7.87
CA LYS A 314 -21.95 7.80 8.63
C LYS A 314 -20.73 7.92 9.52
N THR A 315 -20.31 9.17 9.70
CA THR A 315 -19.11 9.60 10.43
C THR A 315 -19.42 10.25 11.77
N SER A 316 -20.69 10.52 12.05
CA SER A 316 -21.14 11.12 13.31
C SER A 316 -20.72 10.31 14.53
N PHE A 317 -20.55 10.99 15.67
CA PHE A 317 -20.16 10.33 16.91
C PHE A 317 -21.18 9.26 17.35
N ASN A 318 -22.49 9.52 17.17
CA ASN A 318 -23.52 8.54 17.50
C ASN A 318 -23.46 7.29 16.62
N SER A 319 -23.18 7.40 15.32
CA SER A 319 -22.93 6.25 14.44
C SER A 319 -21.72 5.45 14.92
N VAL A 320 -20.61 6.13 15.24
CA VAL A 320 -19.39 5.50 15.74
C VAL A 320 -19.59 4.82 17.08
N LYS A 321 -20.28 5.46 18.03
CA LYS A 321 -20.62 4.88 19.34
C LYS A 321 -21.50 3.64 19.18
N TYR A 322 -22.52 3.71 18.32
CA TYR A 322 -23.40 2.59 18.05
C TYR A 322 -22.61 1.40 17.49
N PHE A 323 -21.69 1.65 16.56
CA PHE A 323 -20.81 0.61 16.03
C PHE A 323 -19.85 0.06 17.09
N TYR A 324 -19.15 0.93 17.82
CA TYR A 324 -18.16 0.55 18.82
C TYR A 324 -18.74 -0.31 19.95
N THR A 325 -20.04 -0.14 20.25
CA THR A 325 -20.77 -0.94 21.25
C THR A 325 -21.50 -2.15 20.66
N LEU A 326 -21.36 -2.40 19.35
CA LEU A 326 -22.14 -3.39 18.59
C LEU A 326 -23.66 -3.27 18.89
N GLY A 327 -24.19 -2.05 18.82
CA GLY A 327 -25.59 -1.77 19.12
C GLY A 327 -25.99 -1.98 20.59
N GLY A 328 -25.01 -1.88 21.51
CA GLY A 328 -25.20 -2.11 22.95
C GLY A 328 -24.96 -3.54 23.42
N MET A 329 -24.59 -4.47 22.52
CA MET A 329 -24.19 -5.83 22.92
C MET A 329 -22.88 -5.83 23.74
N LEU A 330 -21.99 -4.86 23.49
CA LEU A 330 -20.83 -4.59 24.33
C LEU A 330 -21.16 -3.40 25.25
N SER A 331 -21.18 -3.66 26.56
CA SER A 331 -21.56 -2.69 27.60
C SER A 331 -20.71 -2.79 28.86
N ASP A 332 -19.60 -3.55 28.79
CA ASP A 332 -18.64 -3.65 29.88
C ASP A 332 -17.85 -2.35 30.08
N ASP A 333 -17.23 -2.19 31.25
CA ASP A 333 -16.50 -0.98 31.63
C ASP A 333 -15.37 -0.63 30.65
N VAL A 334 -14.69 -1.63 30.07
CA VAL A 334 -13.61 -1.39 29.09
C VAL A 334 -14.20 -0.78 27.82
N THR A 335 -15.32 -1.30 27.34
CA THR A 335 -16.03 -0.75 26.18
C THR A 335 -16.53 0.67 26.45
N LEU A 336 -17.20 0.91 27.58
CA LEU A 336 -17.75 2.23 27.91
C LEU A 336 -16.63 3.27 28.07
N LYS A 337 -15.48 2.88 28.65
CA LYS A 337 -14.31 3.75 28.71
C LYS A 337 -13.73 4.07 27.33
N GLY A 338 -13.80 3.12 26.39
CA GLY A 338 -13.46 3.35 24.98
C GLY A 338 -14.38 4.38 24.31
N VAL A 339 -15.66 4.38 24.65
CA VAL A 339 -16.62 5.39 24.15
C VAL A 339 -16.30 6.79 24.71
N GLU A 340 -15.97 6.91 26.00
CA GLU A 340 -15.52 8.19 26.58
C GLU A 340 -14.25 8.73 25.90
N LEU A 341 -13.31 7.83 25.59
CA LEU A 341 -12.08 8.16 24.89
C LEU A 341 -12.37 8.64 23.46
N LEU A 342 -13.26 7.95 22.74
CA LEU A 342 -13.72 8.37 21.41
C LEU A 342 -14.45 9.72 21.46
N ARG A 343 -15.21 9.99 22.53
CA ARG A 343 -15.86 11.29 22.73
C ARG A 343 -14.82 12.39 22.83
N THR A 344 -13.81 12.19 23.67
CA THR A 344 -12.68 13.14 23.80
C THR A 344 -11.94 13.31 22.48
N PHE A 345 -11.71 12.23 21.74
CA PHE A 345 -11.09 12.26 20.42
C PHE A 345 -11.90 13.12 19.43
N TYR A 346 -13.21 12.91 19.35
CA TYR A 346 -14.10 13.68 18.48
C TYR A 346 -14.19 15.16 18.87
N GLU A 347 -14.19 15.45 20.17
CA GLU A 347 -14.22 16.81 20.70
C GLU A 347 -12.94 17.59 20.34
N VAL A 348 -11.76 16.96 20.50
CA VAL A 348 -10.47 17.64 20.25
C VAL A 348 -10.12 17.71 18.77
N LEU A 349 -10.36 16.65 18.00
CA LEU A 349 -9.94 16.61 16.60
C LEU A 349 -10.95 17.26 15.67
N PHE A 350 -12.25 17.12 15.95
CA PHE A 350 -13.29 17.55 15.01
C PHE A 350 -14.19 18.66 15.57
N ASP A 351 -13.87 19.19 16.75
CA ASP A 351 -14.62 20.25 17.42
C ASP A 351 -16.11 19.92 17.61
N ILE A 352 -16.44 18.63 17.74
CA ILE A 352 -17.82 18.18 18.00
C ILE A 352 -18.12 18.48 19.47
N LYS A 353 -19.19 19.24 19.73
CA LYS A 353 -19.61 19.66 21.08
C LYS A 353 -20.78 18.83 21.59
N ASP A 354 -21.17 19.07 22.83
CA ASP A 354 -22.39 18.48 23.40
C ASP A 354 -23.62 18.94 22.60
N GLY A 355 -24.45 18.00 22.19
CA GLY A 355 -25.62 18.25 21.34
C GLY A 355 -25.32 18.23 19.83
N GLU A 356 -24.07 18.00 19.43
CA GLU A 356 -23.66 17.86 18.02
C GLU A 356 -23.30 16.40 17.66
N GLU A 357 -23.71 15.41 18.46
CA GLU A 357 -23.29 14.00 18.30
C GLU A 357 -23.72 13.37 16.96
N ASP A 358 -24.78 13.89 16.34
CA ASP A 358 -25.31 13.44 15.04
C ASP A 358 -24.72 14.21 13.85
N LYS A 359 -23.87 15.22 14.10
CA LYS A 359 -23.21 16.00 13.05
C LYS A 359 -22.20 15.13 12.31
N GLU A 360 -22.31 15.11 10.98
CA GLU A 360 -21.32 14.47 10.12
C GLU A 360 -20.03 15.30 10.06
N LEU A 361 -18.89 14.62 9.92
CA LEU A 361 -17.60 15.27 9.79
C LEU A 361 -17.48 15.96 8.42
N THR A 362 -16.93 17.17 8.43
CA THR A 362 -16.65 17.92 7.19
C THR A 362 -15.42 17.34 6.49
N ALA A 363 -15.58 16.91 5.23
CA ALA A 363 -14.44 16.52 4.41
C ALA A 363 -13.75 17.77 3.83
N TYR A 364 -12.44 17.88 4.04
CA TYR A 364 -11.57 18.93 3.50
C TYR A 364 -10.90 18.51 2.20
N ASN A 365 -10.60 17.21 2.06
CA ASN A 365 -9.86 16.65 0.94
C ASN A 365 -10.68 15.57 0.21
N PRO A 366 -10.57 15.46 -1.13
CA PRO A 366 -11.23 14.41 -1.89
C PRO A 366 -10.55 13.05 -1.67
N GLY A 367 -11.30 11.95 -1.77
CA GLY A 367 -10.76 10.60 -1.70
C GLY A 367 -11.72 9.59 -1.07
N TRP A 368 -11.37 8.30 -1.17
CA TRP A 368 -12.27 7.19 -0.81
C TRP A 368 -12.32 6.89 0.70
N GLY A 369 -11.30 7.27 1.47
CA GLY A 369 -11.21 7.00 2.91
C GLY A 369 -12.34 7.62 3.75
N SER A 370 -12.59 7.08 4.95
CA SER A 370 -13.60 7.56 5.90
C SER A 370 -13.39 6.86 7.26
N VAL A 371 -14.43 6.85 8.11
CA VAL A 371 -14.48 5.96 9.28
C VAL A 371 -14.46 4.49 8.83
N LEU A 372 -13.75 3.67 9.59
CA LEU A 372 -13.62 2.24 9.42
C LEU A 372 -13.57 1.58 10.80
N PHE A 373 -14.04 0.35 10.91
CA PHE A 373 -13.85 -0.47 12.10
C PHE A 373 -13.21 -1.79 11.72
N ASN A 374 -12.25 -2.26 12.51
CA ASN A 374 -11.95 -3.69 12.51
C ASN A 374 -12.76 -4.35 13.64
N CYS A 375 -13.36 -5.50 13.36
CA CYS A 375 -13.96 -6.39 14.36
C CYS A 375 -13.07 -7.61 14.52
N ALA A 376 -12.42 -7.76 15.68
CA ALA A 376 -11.50 -8.87 15.95
C ALA A 376 -12.22 -10.09 16.54
N PHE A 377 -12.01 -11.24 15.92
CA PHE A 377 -12.55 -12.54 16.27
C PHE A 377 -11.46 -13.37 16.95
N LYS A 378 -11.78 -13.91 18.13
CA LYS A 378 -10.95 -14.86 18.87
C LYS A 378 -11.69 -16.20 18.97
N PRO A 379 -11.01 -17.35 18.86
CA PRO A 379 -11.64 -18.66 18.98
C PRO A 379 -12.40 -18.80 20.30
N GLY A 380 -13.67 -19.19 20.23
CA GLY A 380 -14.56 -19.41 21.37
C GLY A 380 -15.12 -18.14 22.01
N ALA A 381 -14.74 -16.94 21.55
CA ALA A 381 -15.33 -15.71 22.05
C ALA A 381 -16.75 -15.52 21.46
N PRO A 382 -17.75 -15.13 22.27
CA PRO A 382 -19.13 -15.01 21.81
C PRO A 382 -19.39 -13.73 20.99
N LEU A 383 -18.54 -12.71 21.15
CA LEU A 383 -18.66 -11.40 20.48
C LEU A 383 -17.31 -10.99 19.90
N PRO A 384 -17.28 -10.36 18.72
CA PRO A 384 -16.07 -9.73 18.22
C PRO A 384 -15.76 -8.43 18.97
N VAL A 385 -14.50 -8.01 18.95
CA VAL A 385 -14.05 -6.77 19.62
C VAL A 385 -13.76 -5.70 18.56
N PRO A 386 -14.53 -4.59 18.52
CA PRO A 386 -14.30 -3.52 17.58
C PRO A 386 -13.07 -2.67 17.93
N GLN A 387 -12.49 -2.03 16.93
CA GLN A 387 -11.48 -0.98 17.04
C GLN A 387 -11.79 0.07 15.97
N PHE A 388 -11.82 1.34 16.38
CA PHE A 388 -12.11 2.48 15.52
C PHE A 388 -10.90 2.87 14.66
N TYR A 389 -11.16 3.29 13.44
CA TYR A 389 -10.20 3.85 12.48
C TYR A 389 -10.85 5.03 11.77
N ILE A 390 -10.04 6.02 11.41
CA ILE A 390 -10.45 7.14 10.57
C ILE A 390 -9.30 7.55 9.65
N THR A 391 -9.59 7.68 8.36
CA THR A 391 -8.68 8.30 7.38
C THR A 391 -8.62 9.81 7.66
N ILE A 392 -7.64 10.23 8.47
CA ILE A 392 -7.69 11.51 9.17
C ILE A 392 -7.46 12.71 8.24
N TRP A 393 -6.58 12.57 7.25
CA TRP A 393 -6.31 13.64 6.29
C TRP A 393 -7.54 14.08 5.50
N LYS A 394 -8.56 13.22 5.37
CA LYS A 394 -9.81 13.61 4.69
C LYS A 394 -10.58 14.67 5.47
N PHE A 395 -10.48 14.66 6.79
CA PHE A 395 -11.28 15.50 7.70
C PHE A 395 -10.47 16.63 8.33
N MET A 396 -9.28 16.91 7.77
CA MET A 396 -8.33 17.89 8.29
C MET A 396 -7.74 18.70 7.15
N SER A 397 -7.39 19.95 7.45
CA SER A 397 -6.91 20.89 6.43
C SER A 397 -5.48 20.59 5.96
N SER A 398 -4.63 20.09 6.86
CA SER A 398 -3.22 19.81 6.62
C SER A 398 -2.65 18.83 7.65
N ASP A 399 -1.52 18.19 7.37
CA ASP A 399 -0.82 17.32 8.32
C ASP A 399 -0.39 18.09 9.58
N ARG A 400 -0.06 19.38 9.47
CA ARG A 400 0.25 20.23 10.63
C ARG A 400 -0.92 20.39 11.59
N ASP A 401 -2.13 20.57 11.08
CA ASP A 401 -3.37 20.65 11.87
C ASP A 401 -3.63 19.33 12.61
N ILE A 402 -3.37 18.19 11.94
CA ILE A 402 -3.44 16.87 12.55
C ILE A 402 -2.43 16.74 13.70
N ILE A 403 -1.17 17.14 13.49
CA ILE A 403 -0.12 17.11 14.51
C ILE A 403 -0.51 17.94 15.74
N GLU A 404 -1.01 19.16 15.54
CA GLU A 404 -1.44 20.05 16.61
C GLU A 404 -2.60 19.45 17.43
N ARG A 405 -3.64 18.97 16.76
CA ARG A 405 -4.82 18.39 17.42
C ARG A 405 -4.53 17.07 18.10
N MET A 406 -3.67 16.23 17.52
CA MET A 406 -3.20 15.00 18.16
C MET A 406 -2.37 15.29 19.42
N THR A 407 -1.53 16.32 19.36
CA THR A 407 -0.75 16.79 20.52
C THR A 407 -1.68 17.21 21.65
N GLU A 408 -2.73 17.98 21.35
CA GLU A 408 -3.74 18.37 22.35
C GLU A 408 -4.52 17.17 22.89
N PHE A 409 -4.92 16.24 22.01
CA PHE A 409 -5.62 15.03 22.43
C PHE A 409 -4.77 14.21 23.41
N TRP A 410 -3.49 14.02 23.11
CA TRP A 410 -2.55 13.34 24.00
C TRP A 410 -2.38 14.05 25.35
N ARG A 411 -2.29 15.38 25.38
CA ARG A 411 -2.28 16.12 26.65
C ARG A 411 -3.55 15.86 27.46
N ARG A 412 -4.72 15.88 26.81
CA ARG A 412 -6.01 15.66 27.48
C ARG A 412 -6.16 14.26 28.07
N ILE A 413 -5.49 13.26 27.50
CA ILE A 413 -5.47 11.89 28.04
C ILE A 413 -4.22 11.59 28.91
N GLY A 414 -3.39 12.60 29.20
CA GLY A 414 -2.24 12.49 30.10
C GLY A 414 -0.95 12.00 29.45
N TRP A 415 -0.88 11.88 28.13
CA TRP A 415 0.30 11.47 27.35
C TRP A 415 1.20 12.67 27.01
N ASN A 416 1.56 13.47 28.02
CA ASN A 416 2.29 14.73 27.82
C ASN A 416 3.66 14.54 27.14
N GLN A 417 4.40 13.50 27.49
CA GLN A 417 5.71 13.24 26.88
C GLN A 417 5.61 12.93 25.39
N GLN A 418 4.57 12.19 24.98
CA GLN A 418 4.30 11.93 23.56
C GLN A 418 3.92 13.23 22.85
N ALA A 419 3.03 14.02 23.45
CA ALA A 419 2.62 15.31 22.92
C ALA A 419 3.81 16.26 22.69
N ASP A 420 4.71 16.39 23.68
CA ASP A 420 5.81 17.35 23.61
C ASP A 420 6.87 16.99 22.57
N ARG A 421 7.07 15.69 22.30
CA ARG A 421 8.09 15.21 21.34
C ARG A 421 7.58 15.08 19.92
N TYR A 422 6.29 14.83 19.74
CA TYR A 422 5.75 14.37 18.46
C TYR A 422 6.03 15.29 17.26
N PRO A 423 5.93 16.64 17.35
CA PRO A 423 6.19 17.49 16.19
C PRO A 423 7.63 17.35 15.67
N GLU A 424 8.61 17.26 16.57
CA GLU A 424 10.01 17.07 16.19
C GLU A 424 10.24 15.66 15.65
N ASP A 425 9.72 14.64 16.33
CA ASP A 425 9.82 13.24 15.91
C ASP A 425 9.21 13.03 14.50
N TRP A 426 8.08 13.67 14.20
CA TRP A 426 7.46 13.66 12.88
C TRP A 426 8.37 14.28 11.82
N GLN A 427 8.88 15.49 12.07
CA GLN A 427 9.72 16.21 11.11
C GLN A 427 11.04 15.48 10.84
N GLN A 428 11.62 14.86 11.87
CA GLN A 428 12.80 14.02 11.73
C GLN A 428 12.51 12.79 10.87
N THR A 429 11.34 12.16 11.05
CA THR A 429 10.92 10.97 10.28
C THR A 429 10.70 11.28 8.81
N PHE A 430 10.03 12.40 8.50
CA PHE A 430 9.69 12.82 7.14
C PHE A 430 10.33 14.17 6.77
N PRO A 431 11.67 14.26 6.63
CA PRO A 431 12.38 15.53 6.46
C PRO A 431 12.10 16.24 5.13
N TRP A 432 11.45 15.56 4.16
CA TRP A 432 11.05 16.14 2.88
C TRP A 432 9.67 16.81 2.89
N LEU A 433 8.97 16.77 4.03
CA LEU A 433 7.66 17.38 4.24
C LEU A 433 7.75 18.59 5.18
N ASP A 434 6.87 19.56 4.99
CA ASP A 434 6.74 20.79 5.81
C ASP A 434 5.41 20.86 6.59
N GLY A 435 4.56 19.84 6.44
CA GLY A 435 3.26 19.69 7.08
C GLY A 435 2.15 20.57 6.49
N ALA A 436 2.42 21.36 5.45
CA ALA A 436 1.40 22.20 4.81
C ALA A 436 0.47 21.41 3.88
N GLY A 437 0.93 20.25 3.40
CA GLY A 437 0.13 19.30 2.61
C GLY A 437 -0.79 18.44 3.47
N TRP A 438 -1.38 17.42 2.84
CA TRP A 438 -2.20 16.40 3.47
C TRP A 438 -1.81 15.01 2.96
N GLY A 439 -2.20 13.98 3.71
CA GLY A 439 -2.04 12.58 3.30
C GLY A 439 -0.83 11.88 3.90
N ASN A 440 0.11 12.61 4.54
CA ASN A 440 1.20 11.95 5.25
C ASN A 440 0.69 11.26 6.52
N MET A 441 -0.18 11.88 7.32
CA MET A 441 -0.87 11.16 8.39
C MET A 441 -2.11 10.50 7.78
N ASP A 442 -2.00 9.23 7.42
CA ASP A 442 -3.03 8.53 6.65
C ASP A 442 -4.25 8.20 7.52
N VAL A 443 -4.04 7.34 8.51
CA VAL A 443 -5.09 6.80 9.36
C VAL A 443 -4.72 6.95 10.83
N LEU A 444 -5.74 7.20 11.65
CA LEU A 444 -5.67 7.08 13.10
C LEU A 444 -6.58 5.94 13.54
N SER A 445 -6.09 5.08 14.44
CA SER A 445 -6.92 4.04 15.05
C SER A 445 -6.93 4.15 16.56
N LEU A 446 -8.05 3.81 17.18
CA LEU A 446 -8.26 3.96 18.62
C LEU A 446 -9.08 2.82 19.21
N ALA A 447 -8.65 2.31 20.35
CA ALA A 447 -9.41 1.39 21.19
C ALA A 447 -9.00 1.56 22.67
N ASN A 448 -9.86 1.09 23.56
CA ASN A 448 -9.49 0.81 24.94
C ASN A 448 -9.34 -0.72 25.11
N LYS A 449 -8.24 -1.15 25.71
CA LYS A 449 -7.91 -2.58 25.92
C LYS A 449 -7.88 -2.97 27.40
N GLY A 450 -8.41 -2.12 28.28
CA GLY A 450 -8.54 -2.38 29.71
C GLY A 450 -7.18 -2.43 30.41
N ASP A 451 -7.11 -3.09 31.56
CA ASP A 451 -5.92 -3.08 32.44
C ASP A 451 -4.66 -3.67 31.79
N GLU A 452 -4.79 -4.48 30.74
CA GLU A 452 -3.65 -5.10 30.05
C GLU A 452 -2.86 -4.12 29.17
N SER A 453 -3.48 -3.06 28.63
CA SER A 453 -2.81 -2.15 27.67
C SER A 453 -3.36 -0.72 27.66
N GLY A 454 -4.42 -0.45 28.42
CA GLY A 454 -5.08 0.85 28.51
C GLY A 454 -5.53 1.39 27.16
N VAL A 455 -5.29 2.67 26.94
CA VAL A 455 -5.48 3.33 25.64
C VAL A 455 -4.53 2.73 24.61
N TYR A 456 -5.10 2.26 23.51
CA TYR A 456 -4.40 1.69 22.38
C TYR A 456 -4.65 2.55 21.16
N GLN A 457 -3.62 3.23 20.67
CA GLN A 457 -3.72 4.11 19.51
C GLN A 457 -2.63 3.78 18.50
N SER A 458 -2.99 3.68 17.22
CA SER A 458 -1.98 3.59 16.16
C SER A 458 -2.12 4.77 15.22
N VAL A 459 -0.98 5.35 14.86
CA VAL A 459 -0.85 6.37 13.82
C VAL A 459 -0.20 5.72 12.61
N TYR A 460 -0.84 5.85 11.45
CA TYR A 460 -0.37 5.30 10.18
C TYR A 460 0.05 6.47 9.28
N TYR A 461 1.12 6.27 8.51
CA TYR A 461 1.68 7.32 7.69
C TYR A 461 1.82 6.91 6.23
N SER A 462 1.84 7.89 5.33
CA SER A 462 2.36 7.78 3.97
C SER A 462 3.73 8.45 3.87
N PRO A 463 4.76 7.83 3.28
CA PRO A 463 6.02 8.52 2.98
C PRO A 463 5.86 9.60 1.91
N MET A 464 4.69 9.72 1.25
CA MET A 464 4.45 10.62 0.13
C MET A 464 5.45 10.34 -1.01
N VAL A 465 5.46 9.11 -1.52
CA VAL A 465 6.52 8.53 -2.38
C VAL A 465 6.96 9.43 -3.53
N HIS A 466 6.03 10.11 -4.20
CA HIS A 466 6.36 11.00 -5.31
C HIS A 466 7.04 12.29 -4.86
N ILE A 467 6.58 12.89 -3.75
CA ILE A 467 7.21 14.06 -3.14
C ILE A 467 8.62 13.68 -2.66
N ALA A 468 8.75 12.54 -1.98
CA ALA A 468 10.03 12.03 -1.53
C ALA A 468 10.98 11.81 -2.71
N ALA A 469 10.51 11.20 -3.80
CA ALA A 469 11.32 10.95 -4.99
C ALA A 469 11.85 12.23 -5.64
N GLU A 470 11.04 13.29 -5.70
CA GLU A 470 11.48 14.60 -6.20
C GLU A 470 12.48 15.26 -5.25
N LYS A 471 12.15 15.35 -3.96
CA LYS A 471 12.95 16.06 -2.95
C LYS A 471 14.30 15.40 -2.68
N LEU A 472 14.35 14.07 -2.80
CA LEU A 472 15.57 13.28 -2.64
C LEU A 472 16.36 13.13 -3.96
N GLY A 473 15.86 13.65 -5.08
CA GLY A 473 16.58 13.69 -6.36
C GLY A 473 16.58 12.37 -7.14
N TYR A 474 15.62 11.47 -6.88
CA TYR A 474 15.49 10.20 -7.60
C TYR A 474 14.76 10.35 -8.95
N LEU A 475 13.89 11.36 -9.07
CA LEU A 475 13.26 11.74 -10.32
C LEU A 475 13.83 13.06 -10.82
N GLU A 476 14.08 13.16 -12.12
CA GLU A 476 14.43 14.43 -12.74
C GLU A 476 13.27 15.41 -12.54
N LYS A 477 13.56 16.63 -12.10
CA LYS A 477 12.53 17.68 -12.03
C LYS A 477 11.93 17.82 -13.42
N ALA A 478 10.62 17.64 -13.53
CA ALA A 478 9.90 18.08 -14.71
C ALA A 478 10.31 19.54 -14.97
N PRO A 479 10.70 19.91 -16.22
CA PRO A 479 11.07 21.29 -16.49
C PRO A 479 9.93 22.19 -16.04
N SER A 480 10.23 23.12 -15.13
CA SER A 480 9.23 24.04 -14.60
C SER A 480 8.55 24.78 -15.75
N LEU A 481 7.26 25.11 -15.61
CA LEU A 481 6.53 25.94 -16.58
C LEU A 481 7.23 27.29 -16.87
N LEU A 482 8.14 27.72 -15.97
CA LEU A 482 9.04 28.86 -16.15
C LEU A 482 10.13 28.66 -17.22
N ASN A 483 10.44 27.43 -17.65
CA ASN A 483 11.35 27.15 -18.75
C ASN A 483 10.66 27.11 -20.13
N LEU A 484 9.32 27.06 -20.19
CA LEU A 484 8.58 27.12 -21.45
C LEU A 484 8.47 28.56 -22.00
N THR A 485 8.60 29.59 -21.16
CA THR A 485 8.71 30.98 -21.61
C THR A 485 10.05 31.28 -22.30
N SER A 486 11.11 30.55 -21.95
CA SER A 486 12.40 30.58 -22.65
C SER A 486 12.28 29.98 -24.07
N ILE A 487 11.55 28.87 -24.22
CA ILE A 487 11.29 28.26 -25.54
C ILE A 487 10.39 29.14 -26.40
N ALA A 488 9.38 29.80 -25.81
CA ALA A 488 8.57 30.79 -26.51
C ALA A 488 9.38 32.02 -26.97
N GLY A 489 10.39 32.45 -26.19
CA GLY A 489 11.32 33.52 -26.55
C GLY A 489 12.21 33.17 -27.75
N VAL A 490 12.63 31.91 -27.87
CA VAL A 490 13.40 31.42 -29.03
C VAL A 490 12.52 31.32 -30.28
N ILE A 491 11.26 30.89 -30.13
CA ILE A 491 10.30 30.79 -31.25
C ILE A 491 9.90 32.17 -31.80
N MET A 492 9.84 33.21 -30.97
CA MET A 492 9.54 34.58 -31.41
C MET A 492 10.71 35.27 -32.16
N SER A 493 11.90 34.68 -32.18
CA SER A 493 13.07 35.21 -32.91
C SER A 493 13.19 34.70 -34.35
N ILE A 494 12.36 33.74 -34.76
CA ILE A 494 12.42 33.16 -36.10
C ILE A 494 11.53 34.00 -37.03
N ASN A 495 12.15 34.60 -38.04
CA ASN A 495 11.47 35.40 -39.06
C ASN A 495 10.28 34.60 -39.64
N PRO A 496 9.04 35.14 -39.64
CA PRO A 496 7.85 34.44 -40.12
C PRO A 496 7.98 33.97 -41.58
N VAL A 497 8.83 34.62 -42.39
CA VAL A 497 9.14 34.17 -43.76
C VAL A 497 9.87 32.81 -43.77
N THR A 498 10.73 32.54 -42.78
CA THR A 498 11.47 31.28 -42.65
C THR A 498 10.56 30.13 -42.20
N ILE A 499 9.59 30.42 -41.34
CA ILE A 499 8.58 29.45 -40.89
C ILE A 499 7.67 29.07 -42.07
N ILE A 500 7.18 30.07 -42.81
CA ILE A 500 6.33 29.85 -43.99
C ILE A 500 7.09 29.05 -45.06
N ALA A 501 8.35 29.41 -45.36
CA ALA A 501 9.18 28.66 -46.31
C ALA A 501 9.40 27.20 -45.87
N SER A 502 9.62 26.97 -44.57
CA SER A 502 9.82 25.61 -44.01
C SER A 502 8.53 24.78 -44.06
N MET A 503 7.36 25.40 -43.83
CA MET A 503 6.06 24.75 -43.97
C MET A 503 5.77 24.40 -45.44
N PHE A 504 6.08 25.28 -46.40
CA PHE A 504 5.94 24.97 -47.83
C PHE A 504 6.89 23.84 -48.26
N ILE A 505 8.12 23.81 -47.76
CA ILE A 505 9.07 22.71 -48.04
C ILE A 505 8.56 21.39 -47.44
N LEU A 506 8.01 21.41 -46.22
CA LEU A 506 7.45 20.22 -45.57
C LEU A 506 6.21 19.73 -46.32
N GLN A 507 5.32 20.64 -46.73
CA GLN A 507 4.13 20.31 -47.51
C GLN A 507 4.50 19.76 -48.90
N ALA A 508 5.51 20.33 -49.56
CA ALA A 508 6.04 19.79 -50.82
C ALA A 508 6.67 18.41 -50.66
N LYS A 509 7.38 18.15 -49.55
CA LYS A 509 7.93 16.83 -49.22
C LYS A 509 6.84 15.79 -48.94
N ILE A 510 5.78 16.18 -48.22
CA ILE A 510 4.63 15.31 -47.94
C ILE A 510 3.88 14.97 -49.23
N VAL A 511 3.58 15.97 -50.06
CA VAL A 511 2.91 15.77 -51.36
C VAL A 511 3.75 14.88 -52.29
N ARG A 512 5.07 15.09 -52.34
CA ARG A 512 5.98 14.22 -53.10
C ARG A 512 5.96 12.77 -52.60
N ARG A 513 5.97 12.56 -51.28
CA ARG A 513 5.91 11.23 -50.67
C ARG A 513 4.57 10.53 -50.94
N MET A 514 3.47 11.28 -50.91
CA MET A 514 2.14 10.77 -51.27
C MET A 514 2.06 10.41 -52.77
N HIS A 515 2.68 11.20 -53.64
CA HIS A 515 2.74 10.91 -55.08
C HIS A 515 3.61 9.68 -55.39
N GLU A 516 4.76 9.53 -54.73
CA GLU A 516 5.62 8.34 -54.83
C GLU A 516 4.91 7.07 -54.30
N MET A 517 4.11 7.18 -53.23
CA MET A 517 3.26 6.08 -52.75
C MET A 517 2.12 5.73 -53.73
N ALA A 518 1.50 6.72 -54.36
CA ALA A 518 0.44 6.50 -55.35
C ALA A 518 0.97 5.83 -56.64
N ILE A 519 2.18 6.16 -57.09
CA ILE A 519 2.85 5.52 -58.23
C ILE A 519 3.19 4.05 -57.93
N ASN A 520 3.57 3.74 -56.67
CA ASN A 520 3.84 2.36 -56.25
C ASN A 520 2.58 1.49 -56.14
N LEU A 521 1.40 2.10 -55.96
CA LEU A 521 0.11 1.40 -55.91
C LEU A 521 -0.54 1.18 -57.29
N GLN A 522 -0.01 1.78 -58.37
CA GLN A 522 -0.57 1.68 -59.72
C GLN A 522 0.23 0.78 -60.68
N LYS A 523 1.23 0.02 -60.22
CA LYS A 523 1.89 -0.98 -61.10
C LYS A 523 0.97 -2.19 -61.29
N PRO A 524 0.51 -2.49 -62.53
CA PRO A 524 -0.31 -3.66 -62.79
C PRO A 524 0.52 -4.93 -62.75
N ASN A 525 0.08 -5.94 -61.98
CA ASN A 525 0.48 -7.32 -62.21
C ASN A 525 0.03 -7.69 -63.63
N ARG A 526 0.97 -7.96 -64.54
CA ARG A 526 0.69 -8.62 -65.81
C ARG A 526 1.24 -10.06 -65.82
N PRO A 527 0.49 -11.01 -66.40
CA PRO A 527 0.86 -12.41 -66.54
C PRO A 527 1.52 -12.71 -67.91
N GLY A 528 2.22 -13.86 -68.01
CA GLY A 528 2.62 -14.54 -69.26
C GLY A 528 3.69 -15.61 -69.01
N PHE A 529 3.37 -16.92 -69.05
CA PHE A 529 3.41 -17.85 -70.22
C PHE A 529 4.85 -18.23 -70.63
N LEU A 530 5.29 -19.47 -70.91
CA LEU A 530 4.72 -20.73 -71.42
C LEU A 530 5.69 -21.89 -71.06
N GLY A 531 5.19 -23.13 -71.05
CA GLY A 531 6.02 -24.35 -70.99
C GLY A 531 5.16 -25.60 -70.87
N ASP A 532 4.65 -26.05 -72.01
CA ASP A 532 3.92 -27.29 -72.30
C ASP A 532 4.41 -28.55 -71.53
N GLU A 533 3.50 -29.46 -71.14
CA GLU A 533 3.11 -30.68 -71.91
C GLU A 533 2.39 -31.71 -71.01
N GLN A 534 1.34 -32.31 -71.59
CA GLN A 534 0.74 -33.65 -71.37
C GLN A 534 0.31 -34.08 -69.95
N GLU A 535 -0.99 -34.27 -69.70
CA GLU A 535 -1.85 -35.42 -70.04
C GLU A 535 -1.93 -36.45 -68.90
N VAL A 536 -3.14 -37.00 -68.71
CA VAL A 536 -3.49 -38.26 -68.03
C VAL A 536 -3.97 -38.20 -66.56
N ILE A 537 -5.31 -38.20 -66.45
CA ILE A 537 -6.20 -39.08 -65.65
C ILE A 537 -5.89 -39.27 -64.14
N GLY A 538 -6.88 -38.91 -63.32
CA GLY A 538 -7.45 -39.88 -62.38
C GLY A 538 -7.29 -39.60 -60.89
N ASN A 539 -8.44 -39.28 -60.28
CA ASN A 539 -8.82 -39.33 -58.86
C ASN A 539 -8.28 -38.26 -57.91
#